data_AF-A0A0V1LT91-F1
#
_entry.id   AF-A0A0V1LT91-F1
#
_cell.length_a   1.000
_cell.length_b   1.000
_cell.length_c   1.000
_cell.angle_alpha   90.00
_cell.angle_beta   90.00
_cell.angle_gamma   90.00
#
_symmetry.space_group_name_H-M   'P 1'
#
loop_
_entity.id
_entity.type
_entity.pdbx_description
1 polymer ?
#
loop_
_entity_poly.entity_id
_entity_poly.type
_entity_poly.pdbx_seq_one_letter_code
_entity_poly.pdbx_strand_id
1 'polypeptide(L)'
;MLYLLRPAFARSKCILFDFSNHFSLSALSSEGIIVAYHPRKPFPYEHSKPVLLNATATEKEDSILCEEVQERYKTVHYPRGPSLPDCQNMFYTNKHVFHIKPRKTRIASTLPEEPTVRKGL
;
A
#
# COMPACT_ATOMS: atom_id res chain seq x y z
N MET A 1 -17.87 -20.01 7.45
CA MET A 1 -18.97 -20.87 7.92
C MET A 1 -19.75 -20.05 8.95
N LEU A 2 -20.89 -19.47 8.55
CA LEU A 2 -21.70 -18.58 9.39
C LEU A 2 -22.63 -19.43 10.25
N TYR A 3 -22.51 -19.35 11.57
CA TYR A 3 -23.44 -20.02 12.49
C TYR A 3 -24.66 -19.13 12.71
N LEU A 4 -25.81 -19.52 12.14
CA LEU A 4 -27.11 -18.92 12.43
C LEU A 4 -27.66 -19.52 13.73
N LEU A 5 -27.47 -18.83 14.85
CA LEU A 5 -28.22 -19.12 16.08
C LEU A 5 -29.58 -18.41 16.00
N ARG A 6 -30.67 -19.16 16.08
CA ARG A 6 -32.06 -18.63 16.10
C ARG A 6 -32.22 -17.58 17.21
N PRO A 7 -32.87 -16.43 16.96
CA PRO A 7 -33.12 -15.46 18.02
C PRO A 7 -34.33 -15.92 18.83
N ALA A 8 -34.07 -16.36 20.07
CA ALA A 8 -35.10 -16.39 21.10
C ALA A 8 -35.41 -14.94 21.50
N PHE A 9 -36.69 -14.66 21.59
CA PHE A 9 -37.33 -13.40 21.96
C PHE A 9 -36.73 -12.83 23.26
N ALA A 10 -35.71 -11.98 23.12
CA ALA A 10 -35.18 -11.16 24.19
C ALA A 10 -34.61 -9.89 23.56
N ARG A 11 -34.79 -8.75 24.22
CA ARG A 11 -34.24 -7.43 23.88
C ARG A 11 -32.71 -7.39 24.00
N SER A 12 -32.01 -8.37 23.42
CA SER A 12 -30.57 -8.54 23.54
C SER A 12 -29.88 -7.88 22.36
N LYS A 13 -29.09 -6.85 22.65
CA LYS A 13 -28.09 -6.29 21.74
C LYS A 13 -27.20 -7.43 21.25
N CYS A 14 -27.23 -7.71 19.96
CA CYS A 14 -26.35 -8.69 19.33
C CYS A 14 -25.01 -7.99 19.04
N ILE A 15 -23.94 -8.39 19.70
CA ILE A 15 -22.59 -7.90 19.39
C ILE A 15 -21.98 -8.89 18.41
N LEU A 16 -21.77 -8.46 17.17
CA LEU A 16 -20.98 -9.20 16.17
C LEU A 16 -19.53 -8.71 16.24
N PHE A 17 -18.61 -9.66 16.40
CA PHE A 17 -17.16 -9.41 16.46
C PHE A 17 -16.55 -9.53 15.07
N ASP A 18 -15.98 -8.43 14.57
CA ASP A 18 -15.13 -8.43 13.38
C ASP A 18 -13.69 -8.02 13.76
N PHE A 19 -12.71 -8.72 13.18
CA PHE A 19 -11.27 -8.52 13.45
C PHE A 19 -10.78 -7.10 13.09
N SER A 20 -11.50 -6.38 12.22
CA SER A 20 -11.18 -5.00 11.82
C SER A 20 -11.83 -3.93 12.71
N ASN A 21 -12.94 -4.23 13.39
CA ASN A 21 -13.66 -3.31 14.26
C ASN A 21 -14.23 -4.09 15.44
N HIS A 22 -13.49 -4.04 16.54
CA HIS A 22 -13.66 -4.90 17.71
C HIS A 22 -15.00 -4.70 18.48
N PHE A 23 -15.88 -3.80 18.03
CA PHE A 23 -17.23 -3.64 18.57
C PHE A 23 -18.16 -3.01 17.52
N SER A 24 -19.08 -3.79 16.96
CA SER A 24 -20.21 -3.27 16.20
C SER A 24 -21.47 -3.39 17.04
N LEU A 25 -22.18 -2.28 17.23
CA LEU A 25 -23.47 -2.28 17.92
C LEU A 25 -24.55 -2.43 16.86
N SER A 26 -25.32 -3.51 16.94
CA SER A 26 -26.50 -3.70 16.11
C SER A 26 -27.76 -3.62 16.95
N ALA A 27 -28.77 -2.91 16.43
CA ALA A 27 -30.09 -2.80 17.05
C ALA A 27 -31.17 -3.12 16.01
N LEU A 28 -32.23 -3.77 16.45
CA LEU A 28 -33.42 -4.02 15.64
C LEU A 28 -34.48 -2.96 15.98
N SER A 29 -34.93 -2.20 14.99
CA SER A 29 -36.08 -1.30 15.14
C SER A 29 -37.37 -2.11 15.27
N SER A 30 -38.40 -1.54 15.90
CA SER A 30 -39.75 -2.14 15.97
C SER A 30 -40.36 -2.43 14.60
N GLU A 31 -39.85 -1.76 13.55
CA GLU A 31 -40.24 -1.94 12.15
C GLU A 31 -39.43 -3.03 11.41
N GLY A 32 -38.54 -3.75 12.12
CA GLY A 32 -37.70 -4.81 11.53
C GLY A 32 -36.42 -4.33 10.83
N ILE A 33 -36.09 -3.05 10.91
CA ILE A 33 -34.86 -2.46 10.36
C ILE A 33 -33.67 -2.79 11.26
N ILE A 34 -32.56 -3.27 10.68
CA ILE A 34 -31.30 -3.50 11.40
C ILE A 34 -30.43 -2.25 11.27
N VAL A 35 -30.11 -1.60 12.39
CA VAL A 35 -29.20 -0.46 12.45
C VAL A 35 -27.86 -0.93 13.00
N ALA A 36 -26.77 -0.71 12.27
CA ALA A 36 -25.42 -1.02 12.70
C ALA A 36 -24.60 0.25 12.91
N TYR A 37 -23.98 0.38 14.08
CA TYR A 37 -23.02 1.42 14.40
C TYR A 37 -21.62 0.82 14.46
N HIS A 38 -20.78 1.24 13.52
CA HIS A 38 -19.39 0.82 13.36
C HIS A 38 -18.47 2.05 13.30
N PRO A 39 -18.04 2.58 14.46
CA PRO A 39 -17.10 3.69 14.50
C PRO A 39 -15.71 3.22 14.04
N ARG A 40 -15.01 4.06 13.28
CA ARG A 40 -13.62 3.79 12.89
C ARG A 40 -12.72 3.93 14.11
N LYS A 41 -11.98 2.87 14.45
CA LYS A 41 -10.97 2.94 15.52
C LYS A 41 -9.69 3.62 15.00
N PRO A 42 -9.15 4.64 15.70
CA PRO A 42 -7.85 5.21 15.35
C PRO A 42 -6.72 4.20 15.66
N PHE A 43 -5.61 4.30 14.93
CA PHE A 43 -4.41 3.52 15.23
C PHE A 43 -3.77 4.04 16.53
N PRO A 44 -3.49 3.19 17.52
CA PRO A 44 -2.92 3.62 18.81
C PRO A 44 -1.49 4.14 18.65
N TYR A 45 -1.15 5.15 19.43
CA TYR A 45 0.15 5.83 19.33
C TYR A 45 1.31 4.91 19.72
N GLU A 46 1.10 4.07 20.73
CA GLU A 46 2.09 3.13 21.29
C GLU A 46 2.52 2.05 20.29
N HIS A 47 1.72 1.82 19.23
CA HIS A 47 2.05 0.86 18.18
C HIS A 47 2.74 1.53 16.97
N SER A 48 3.00 2.84 17.04
CA SER A 48 3.76 3.56 16.03
C SER A 48 5.26 3.54 16.34
N LYS A 49 6.09 3.62 15.30
CA LYS A 49 7.54 3.82 15.45
C LYS A 49 7.85 5.30 15.23
N PRO A 50 8.79 5.89 16.00
CA PRO A 50 9.20 7.27 15.76
C PRO A 50 9.80 7.38 14.35
N VAL A 51 9.53 8.50 13.68
CA VAL A 51 10.15 8.81 12.39
C VAL A 51 11.62 9.14 12.65
N LEU A 52 12.52 8.34 12.09
CA LEU A 52 13.94 8.68 12.09
C LEU A 52 14.15 9.88 11.17
N LEU A 53 14.49 11.02 11.75
CA LEU A 53 14.99 12.16 11.00
C LEU A 53 16.40 11.78 10.55
N ASN A 54 16.53 11.21 9.36
CA ASN A 54 17.84 10.85 8.81
C ASN A 54 18.76 12.08 8.87
N ALA A 55 19.96 11.90 9.43
CA ALA A 55 20.98 12.92 9.66
C ALA A 55 21.52 13.63 8.38
N THR A 56 20.90 13.41 7.23
CA THR A 56 21.24 14.09 5.97
C THR A 56 20.61 15.48 5.83
N ALA A 57 19.79 15.91 6.80
CA ALA A 57 19.20 17.24 6.81
C ALA A 57 20.10 18.32 7.44
N THR A 58 21.17 17.96 8.16
CA THR A 58 21.92 18.93 8.97
C THR A 58 23.38 19.15 8.55
N GLU A 59 23.93 18.32 7.66
CA GLU A 59 25.31 18.48 7.15
C GLU A 59 25.40 18.44 5.63
N LYS A 60 24.32 18.80 4.92
CA LYS A 60 24.49 19.31 3.57
C LYS A 60 24.93 20.75 3.73
N GLU A 61 26.23 20.97 3.88
CA GLU A 61 26.80 22.26 3.55
C GLU A 61 26.31 22.60 2.15
N ASP A 62 25.63 23.74 1.99
CA ASP A 62 25.10 24.27 0.73
C ASP A 62 26.25 24.67 -0.23
N SER A 63 27.14 23.73 -0.49
CA SER A 63 28.29 23.87 -1.35
C SER A 63 27.94 23.30 -2.70
N ILE A 64 27.92 24.17 -3.71
CA ILE A 64 27.72 23.84 -5.13
C ILE A 64 28.70 22.73 -5.58
N LEU A 65 29.87 22.65 -4.94
CA LEU A 65 30.87 21.62 -5.17
C LEU A 65 30.37 20.21 -4.81
N CYS A 66 29.50 20.07 -3.82
CA CYS A 66 28.96 18.76 -3.41
C CYS A 66 28.03 18.18 -4.49
N GLU A 67 27.20 19.02 -5.11
CA GLU A 67 26.29 18.60 -6.18
C GLU A 67 27.07 18.23 -7.44
N GLU A 68 28.02 19.08 -7.86
CA GLU A 68 28.85 18.78 -9.03
C GLU A 68 29.65 17.48 -8.88
N VAL A 69 30.19 17.22 -7.68
CA VAL A 69 30.92 15.97 -7.39
C VAL A 69 29.98 14.77 -7.46
N GLN A 70 28.75 14.88 -6.94
CA GLN A 70 27.76 13.81 -7.02
C GLN A 70 27.32 13.53 -8.46
N GLU A 71 27.12 14.56 -9.27
CA GLU A 71 26.76 14.40 -10.68
C GLU A 71 27.91 13.78 -11.46
N ARG A 72 29.15 14.27 -11.30
CA ARG A 72 30.32 13.67 -11.93
C ARG A 72 30.49 12.21 -11.54
N TYR A 73 30.30 11.88 -10.27
CA TYR A 73 30.35 10.49 -9.81
C TYR A 73 29.32 9.61 -10.54
N LYS A 74 28.07 10.09 -10.66
CA LYS A 74 27.01 9.37 -11.40
C LYS A 74 27.38 9.18 -12.87
N THR A 75 27.85 10.23 -13.54
CA THR A 75 28.22 10.17 -14.96
C THR A 75 29.41 9.25 -15.21
N VAL A 76 30.40 9.23 -14.32
CA VAL A 76 31.61 8.40 -14.44
C VAL A 76 31.31 6.93 -14.13
N HIS A 77 30.64 6.64 -13.02
CA HIS A 77 30.42 5.27 -12.55
C HIS A 77 29.18 4.61 -13.17
N TYR A 78 28.19 5.39 -13.58
CA TYR A 78 26.92 4.89 -14.12
C TYR A 78 26.48 5.65 -15.38
N PRO A 79 27.31 5.70 -16.46
CA PRO A 79 27.02 6.46 -17.67
C PRO A 79 25.75 6.01 -18.40
N ARG A 80 25.33 4.75 -18.21
CA ARG A 80 24.10 4.16 -18.78
C ARG A 80 23.06 3.79 -17.71
N GLY A 81 23.25 4.25 -16.48
CA GLY A 81 22.44 3.88 -15.32
C GLY A 81 22.99 2.67 -14.53
N PRO A 82 22.23 2.18 -13.53
CA PRO A 82 22.63 1.07 -12.67
C PRO A 82 22.81 -0.23 -13.45
N SER A 83 23.71 -1.10 -12.96
CA SER A 83 23.97 -2.38 -13.59
C SER A 83 22.78 -3.33 -13.41
N LEU A 84 22.64 -4.31 -14.30
CA LEU A 84 21.57 -5.30 -14.23
C LEU A 84 21.54 -6.06 -12.88
N PRO A 85 22.68 -6.50 -12.30
CA PRO A 85 22.72 -7.08 -10.95
C PRO A 85 22.28 -6.11 -9.85
N ASP A 86 22.61 -4.82 -9.98
CA ASP A 86 22.18 -3.79 -9.02
C ASP A 86 20.65 -3.69 -9.03
N CYS A 87 20.04 -3.66 -10.22
CA CYS A 87 18.59 -3.67 -10.37
C CYS A 87 17.94 -4.92 -9.76
N GLN A 88 18.55 -6.09 -9.92
CA GLN A 88 18.04 -7.32 -9.28
C GLN A 88 18.08 -7.22 -7.75
N ASN A 89 19.17 -6.70 -7.20
CA ASN A 89 19.35 -6.58 -5.76
C ASN A 89 18.44 -5.51 -5.14
N MET A 90 18.26 -4.38 -5.81
CA MET A 90 17.39 -3.28 -5.33
C MET A 90 15.92 -3.66 -5.32
N PHE A 91 15.44 -4.33 -6.38
CA PHE A 91 14.02 -4.64 -6.55
C PHE A 91 13.65 -6.06 -6.15
N TYR A 92 14.61 -6.89 -5.78
CA TYR A 92 14.42 -8.32 -5.49
C TYR A 92 13.71 -9.06 -6.64
N THR A 93 14.10 -8.77 -7.88
CA THR A 93 13.51 -9.38 -9.09
C THR A 93 14.56 -10.10 -9.95
N ASN A 94 14.07 -10.93 -10.88
CA ASN A 94 14.93 -11.63 -11.82
C ASN A 94 15.36 -10.69 -12.97
N LYS A 95 16.61 -10.84 -13.45
CA LYS A 95 17.20 -10.07 -14.55
C LYS A 95 16.35 -10.02 -15.81
N HIS A 96 15.56 -11.06 -16.09
CA HIS A 96 14.74 -11.14 -17.31
C HIS A 96 13.68 -10.03 -17.40
N VAL A 97 13.24 -9.46 -16.27
CA VAL A 97 12.26 -8.37 -16.23
C VAL A 97 12.81 -7.08 -16.85
N PHE A 98 14.12 -6.84 -16.73
CA PHE A 98 14.76 -5.61 -17.20
C PHE A 98 15.24 -5.67 -18.66
N HIS A 99 15.11 -6.83 -19.32
CA HIS A 99 15.48 -6.94 -20.73
C HIS A 99 14.44 -6.24 -21.62
N ILE A 100 14.92 -5.55 -22.65
CA ILE A 100 14.05 -4.85 -23.61
C ILE A 100 13.20 -5.88 -24.35
N LYS A 101 11.88 -5.71 -24.26
CA LYS A 101 10.93 -6.55 -24.99
C LYS A 101 10.92 -6.20 -26.49
N PRO A 102 10.72 -7.19 -27.38
CA PRO A 102 10.68 -6.95 -28.81
C PRO A 102 9.49 -6.06 -29.22
N ARG A 103 9.63 -5.31 -30.32
CA ARG A 103 8.66 -4.31 -30.78
C ARG A 103 7.22 -4.83 -30.82
N LYS A 104 6.99 -6.05 -31.33
CA LYS A 104 5.66 -6.68 -31.42
C LYS A 104 4.96 -6.74 -30.06
N THR A 105 5.67 -7.23 -29.04
CA THR A 105 5.12 -7.35 -27.67
C THR A 105 4.86 -5.99 -27.02
N ARG A 106 5.72 -5.00 -27.29
CA ARG A 106 5.54 -3.63 -26.77
C ARG A 106 4.28 -2.97 -27.34
N ILE A 107 4.04 -3.11 -28.64
CA ILE A 107 2.84 -2.56 -29.31
C ILE A 107 1.58 -3.25 -28.79
N ALA A 108 1.62 -4.58 -28.61
CA ALA A 108 0.50 -5.31 -28.03
C ALA A 108 0.19 -4.83 -26.61
N SER A 109 1.21 -4.61 -25.76
CA SER A 109 1.02 -4.16 -24.38
C SER A 109 0.56 -2.71 -24.21
N THR A 110 0.74 -1.85 -25.23
CA THR A 110 0.25 -0.46 -25.17
C THR A 110 -1.23 -0.35 -25.47
N LEU A 111 -1.83 -1.37 -26.07
CA LEU A 111 -3.26 -1.44 -26.26
C LEU A 111 -3.88 -1.97 -24.97
N PRO A 112 -4.82 -1.25 -24.34
CA PRO A 112 -5.52 -1.79 -23.18
C PRO A 112 -6.25 -3.07 -23.62
N GLU A 113 -5.90 -4.22 -23.04
CA GLU A 113 -6.58 -5.50 -23.31
C GLU A 113 -8.07 -5.43 -22.93
N GLU A 114 -8.41 -4.61 -21.93
CA GLU A 114 -9.78 -4.35 -21.48
C GLU A 114 -9.95 -2.87 -21.07
N PRO A 115 -11.16 -2.29 -21.19
CA PRO A 115 -11.43 -0.98 -20.61
C PRO A 115 -11.08 -1.00 -19.12
N THR A 116 -10.55 0.11 -18.60
CA THR A 116 -10.27 0.28 -17.17
C THR A 116 -11.58 0.32 -16.38
N VAL A 117 -12.15 -0.86 -16.13
CA VAL A 117 -13.30 -1.02 -15.25
C VAL A 117 -12.79 -0.75 -13.84
N ARG A 118 -13.30 0.30 -13.21
CA ARG A 118 -13.26 0.39 -11.75
C ARG A 118 -14.02 -0.83 -11.24
N LYS A 119 -13.29 -1.87 -10.83
CA LYS A 119 -13.88 -3.06 -10.22
C LYS A 119 -14.54 -2.62 -8.91
N GLY A 120 -15.84 -2.33 -8.97
CA GLY A 120 -16.72 -2.07 -7.83
C GLY A 120 -16.90 -0.60 -7.45
N LEU A 121 -18.17 -0.17 -7.45
CA LEU A 121 -18.79 0.39 -6.24
C LEU A 121 -19.55 -0.74 -5.56
#